data_AF-A0A3D2S4B9-F1
#
_entry.id   AF-A0A3D2S4B9-F1
#
_cell.length_a   1.000
_cell.length_b   1.000
_cell.length_c   1.000
_cell.angle_alpha   90.00
_cell.angle_beta   90.00
_cell.angle_gamma   90.00
#
_symmetry.space_group_name_H-M   'P 1'
#
loop_
_entity.id
_entity.type
_entity.pdbx_description
1 polymer ?
#
loop_
_entity_poly.entity_id
_entity_poly.type
_entity_poly.pdbx_seq_one_letter_code
_entity_poly.pdbx_strand_id
1 'polypeptide(L)' 'ALPIYFKFILLESRVTTDDKLTPWEQFVIKGYRLVKSLGISRAEDFGLETSNLRMETIPISIGRSADIQMERLD' A
#
# COMPACT_ATOMS: atom_id res chain seq x y z
N ALA A 1 10.16 35.20 -5.60
CA ALA A 1 9.80 33.82 -5.96
C ALA A 1 8.85 33.30 -4.88
N LEU A 2 7.68 32.77 -5.25
CA LEU A 2 6.81 32.07 -4.29
C LEU A 2 7.50 30.75 -3.92
N PRO A 3 7.66 30.41 -2.63
CA PRO A 3 8.17 29.11 -2.24
C PRO A 3 7.24 28.02 -2.78
N ILE A 4 7.79 27.12 -3.59
CA ILE A 4 7.03 26.01 -4.18
C ILE A 4 6.85 24.97 -3.07
N TYR A 5 5.67 24.95 -2.45
CA TYR A 5 5.33 23.94 -1.45
C TYR A 5 4.78 22.69 -2.14
N PHE A 6 5.56 21.61 -2.18
CA PHE A 6 5.10 20.32 -2.67
C PHE A 6 4.39 19.57 -1.54
N LYS A 7 3.23 18.98 -1.84
CA LYS A 7 2.53 18.07 -0.93
C LYS A 7 2.61 16.65 -1.47
N PHE A 8 2.92 15.69 -0.59
CA PHE A 8 3.10 14.30 -0.96
C PHE A 8 1.99 13.44 -0.39
N ILE A 9 1.51 12.49 -1.19
CA ILE A 9 0.60 11.44 -0.74
C ILE A 9 1.36 10.12 -0.86
N LEU A 10 1.56 9.47 0.28
CA LEU A 10 2.22 8.17 0.33
C LEU A 10 1.17 7.08 0.48
N LEU A 11 1.13 6.17 -0.47
CA LEU A 11 0.19 5.05 -0.47
C LEU A 11 0.80 3.85 0.23
N GLU A 12 0.20 3.47 1.36
CA GLU A 12 0.47 2.18 1.98
C GLU A 12 -0.61 1.21 1.57
N SER A 13 -0.24 0.24 0.76
CA SER A 13 -1.18 -0.76 0.31
C SER A 13 -1.21 -1.97 1.25
N ARG A 14 -2.42 -2.41 1.60
CA ARG A 14 -2.64 -3.50 2.56
C ARG A 14 -3.62 -4.52 1.99
N VAL A 15 -3.25 -5.79 2.12
CA VAL A 15 -4.11 -6.91 1.74
C VAL A 15 -5.41 -6.90 2.56
N THR A 16 -6.54 -6.93 1.88
CA THR A 16 -7.88 -7.01 2.48
C THR A 16 -8.11 -8.32 3.20
N THR A 17 -8.75 -8.25 4.37
CA THR A 17 -9.12 -9.45 5.15
C THR A 17 -10.21 -10.28 4.46
N ASP A 18 -10.96 -9.70 3.53
CA ASP A 18 -12.05 -10.35 2.79
C ASP A 18 -11.58 -11.29 1.66
N ASP A 19 -10.27 -11.33 1.37
CA ASP A 19 -9.74 -12.31 0.44
C ASP A 19 -9.86 -13.72 1.04
N LYS A 20 -10.18 -14.73 0.21
CA LYS A 20 -10.28 -16.15 0.60
C LYS A 20 -8.90 -16.75 0.88
N LEU A 21 -8.18 -16.18 1.83
CA LEU A 21 -6.85 -16.61 2.25
C LEU A 21 -6.96 -17.81 3.17
N THR A 22 -6.14 -18.81 2.91
CA THR A 22 -5.97 -19.95 3.81
C THR A 22 -5.42 -19.49 5.16
N PRO A 23 -5.67 -20.23 6.25
CA PRO A 23 -5.14 -19.89 7.58
C PRO A 23 -3.62 -19.73 7.61
N TRP A 24 -2.90 -20.49 6.78
CA TRP A 24 -1.45 -20.39 6.63
C TRP A 24 -1.01 -19.06 5.99
N GLU A 25 -1.65 -18.66 4.89
CA GLU A 25 -1.37 -17.37 4.24
C GLU A 25 -1.64 -16.19 5.18
N GLN A 26 -2.73 -16.27 5.95
CA GLN A 26 -3.04 -15.26 6.97
C GLN A 26 -1.96 -15.20 8.05
N PHE A 27 -1.42 -16.34 8.50
CA PHE A 27 -0.34 -16.39 9.48
C PHE A 27 0.95 -15.75 8.93
N VAL A 28 1.34 -16.11 7.70
CA VAL A 28 2.53 -15.54 7.03
C VAL A 28 2.39 -14.03 6.85
N ILE A 29 1.23 -13.55 6.38
CA ILE A 29 0.97 -12.11 6.21
C ILE A 29 1.01 -11.37 7.55
N LYS A 30 0.46 -11.95 8.62
CA LYS A 30 0.54 -11.38 9.98
C LYS A 30 1.99 -11.32 10.47
N GLY A 31 2.77 -12.38 10.29
CA GLY A 31 4.19 -12.40 10.64
C GLY A 31 4.99 -11.32 9.90
N TYR A 32 4.80 -11.23 8.57
CA TYR A 32 5.40 -10.18 7.76
C TYR A 32 5.03 -8.76 8.24
N ARG A 33 3.76 -8.54 8.59
CA ARG A 33 3.28 -7.24 9.12
C ARG A 33 3.95 -6.86 10.43
N LEU A 34 4.14 -7.83 11.34
CA LEU A 34 4.84 -7.60 12.60
C LEU A 34 6.28 -7.17 12.35
N VAL A 35 7.01 -7.89 11.51
CA VAL A 35 8.39 -7.54 11.16
C VAL A 35 8.45 -6.17 10.48
N LYS A 36 7.55 -5.88 9.53
CA LYS A 36 7.48 -4.60 8.83
C LYS A 36 7.17 -3.43 9.75
N SER A 37 6.33 -3.63 10.77
CA SER A 37 5.99 -2.57 11.74
C SER A 37 7.15 -2.15 12.65
N LEU A 38 8.18 -3.00 12.78
CA LEU A 38 9.41 -2.69 13.51
C LEU A 38 10.45 -1.97 12.64
N GLY A 39 10.21 -1.85 11.34
CA GLY A 39 11.09 -1.17 10.39
C GLY A 39 10.91 0.34 10.37
N ILE A 40 11.72 1.00 9.53
CA ILE A 40 11.71 2.45 9.32
C ILE A 40 10.41 2.89 8.66
N SER A 41 9.90 4.06 9.05
CA SER A 41 8.68 4.61 8.45
C SER A 41 8.93 4.96 6.98
N ARG A 42 7.94 4.76 6.11
CA ARG A 42 8.10 5.05 4.68
C ARG A 42 8.42 6.52 4.41
N ALA A 43 7.91 7.43 5.25
CA ALA A 43 8.21 8.85 5.15
C ALA A 43 9.71 9.14 5.40
N GLU A 44 10.31 8.45 6.37
CA GLU A 44 11.75 8.52 6.65
C GLU A 44 12.58 7.87 5.54
N ASP A 45 12.14 6.74 4.99
CA ASP A 45 12.82 6.02 3.91
C ASP A 45 12.95 6.89 2.64
N PHE A 46 11.95 7.72 2.34
CA PHE A 46 11.99 8.67 1.22
C PHE A 46 12.66 10.02 1.56
N GLY A 47 13.09 10.24 2.81
CA GLY A 47 13.68 11.51 3.25
C GLY A 47 12.71 12.70 3.16
N LEU A 48 11.41 12.45 3.28
CA LEU A 48 10.38 13.49 3.15
C LEU A 48 10.12 14.16 4.50
N GLU A 49 9.97 15.49 4.46
CA GLU A 49 9.55 16.24 5.63
C GLU A 49 8.08 15.91 5.97
N THR A 50 7.83 15.46 7.20
CA THR A 50 6.52 14.95 7.64
C THR A 50 5.42 16.00 7.63
N SER A 51 5.76 17.29 7.65
CA SER A 51 4.84 18.43 7.64
C SER A 51 4.03 18.53 6.33
N ASN A 52 4.58 18.06 5.21
CA ASN A 52 3.97 18.16 3.88
C ASN A 52 3.49 16.80 3.32
N LEU A 53 3.45 15.77 4.17
CA LEU A 53 3.15 14.40 3.78
C LEU A 53 1.83 13.90 4.38
N ARG A 54 1.02 13.25 3.56
CA ARG A 54 -0.19 12.52 3.97
C ARG A 54 -0.03 11.04 3.66
N MET A 55 -0.10 10.21 4.70
CA MET A 55 -0.16 8.75 4.54
C MET A 55 -1.59 8.33 4.26
N GLU A 56 -1.80 7.51 3.24
CA GLU A 56 -3.11 6.94 2.91
C GLU A 56 -2.99 5.43 2.79
N THR A 57 -3.82 4.70 3.54
CA THR A 57 -3.85 3.24 3.50
C THR A 57 -4.91 2.78 2.53
N ILE A 58 -4.51 2.04 1.49
CA ILE A 58 -5.44 1.50 0.50
C ILE A 58 -5.57 -0.02 0.62
N PRO A 59 -6.80 -0.56 0.57
CA PRO A 59 -7.01 -1.99 0.47
C PRO A 59 -6.59 -2.51 -0.92
N ILE A 60 -5.87 -3.64 -0.97
CA ILE A 60 -5.67 -4.44 -2.18
C ILE A 60 -6.33 -5.79 -1.99
N SER A 61 -7.14 -6.21 -2.96
CA SER A 61 -7.64 -7.58 -3.07
C SER A 61 -6.69 -8.44 -3.89
N ILE A 62 -6.34 -9.62 -3.36
CA ILE A 62 -5.57 -10.66 -4.03
C ILE A 62 -6.50 -11.72 -4.65
N GLY A 63 -7.77 -11.37 -4.91
CA GLY A 63 -8.69 -12.24 -5.64
C GLY A 63 -8.11 -12.72 -6.97
N ARG A 64 -8.64 -13.83 -7.51
CA ARG A 64 -8.29 -14.28 -8.88
C ARG A 64 -8.34 -13.06 -9.79
N SER A 65 -7.23 -12.76 -10.48
CA SER A 65 -7.23 -11.84 -11.60
C SER A 65 -8.47 -12.18 -12.42
N ALA A 66 -9.44 -11.28 -12.48
CA ALA A 66 -10.47 -11.42 -13.49
C ALA A 66 -9.67 -11.54 -14.80
N ASP A 67 -9.89 -12.63 -15.54
CA ASP A 67 -9.39 -12.73 -16.91
C ASP A 67 -10.16 -11.68 -17.70
N ILE A 68 -9.76 -10.42 -17.54
CA ILE A 68 -10.36 -9.29 -18.21
C ILE A 68 -9.73 -9.33 -19.59
N GLN A 69 -10.40 -10.04 -20.50
CA GLN A 69 -10.11 -9.95 -21.92
C GLN A 69 -10.51 -8.54 -22.36
N MET A 70 -9.52 -7.64 -22.34
CA MET A 70 -9.66 -6.28 -22.81
C MET A 70 -9.67 -6.33 -24.35
N GLU A 71 -10.86 -6.23 -24.94
CA GLU A 71 -10.98 -6.05 -26.38
C GLU A 71 -11.01 -4.55 -26.69
N ARG A 72 -10.20 -4.12 -27.67
CA ARG A 72 -10.22 -2.72 -28.12
C ARG A 72 -11.53 -2.49 -28.87
N LEU A 73 -12.34 -1.57 -28.38
CA LEU A 73 -13.42 -0.97 -29.15
C LEU A 73 -12.79 0.16 -29.99
N ASP A 74 -12.58 -0.10 -31.28
CA ASP A 74 -12.23 0.95 -32.25
C ASP A 74 -13.44 1.86 -32.53
#